data_AF-A0AAU1IBS8-F1
#
_entry.id   AF-A0AAU1IBS8-F1
#
_cell.length_a   1.000
_cell.length_b   1.000
_cell.length_c   1.000
_cell.angle_alpha   90.00
_cell.angle_beta   90.00
_cell.angle_gamma   90.00
#
_symmetry.space_group_name_H-M   'P 1'
#
loop_
_entity.id
_entity.type
_entity.pdbx_description
1 polymer ?
#
loop_
_entity_poly.entity_id
_entity_poly.type
_entity_poly.pdbx_seq_one_letter_code
_entity_poly.pdbx_strand_id
1 'polypeptide(L)'
;MRSHAPDAVWPALRADGGKATAGPSAYTEVSSVSNARAYQARRGGIRYRPAGGGKAAYVHTLNASGLATSRLLPAILEQHQRADGTVLVPEVLRRWGLPELLRPA
;
A
#
# COMPACT_ATOMS: atom_id res chain seq x y z
N MET A 1 12.70 -15.73 -2.86
CA MET A 1 13.75 -14.92 -2.19
C MET A 1 13.07 -13.66 -1.69
N ARG A 2 12.62 -13.63 -0.43
CA ARG A 2 11.98 -12.45 0.19
C ARG A 2 13.09 -11.46 0.55
N SER A 3 13.10 -10.28 -0.06
CA SER A 3 13.94 -9.17 0.39
C SER A 3 13.40 -8.66 1.73
N HIS A 4 14.27 -8.51 2.73
CA HIS A 4 13.97 -7.87 4.01
C HIS A 4 13.79 -6.35 3.79
N ALA A 5 12.73 -5.94 3.12
CA ALA A 5 12.17 -4.61 3.33
C ALA A 5 11.16 -4.75 4.47
N PRO A 6 11.16 -3.88 5.50
CA PRO A 6 10.03 -3.86 6.40
C PRO A 6 8.81 -3.57 5.54
N ASP A 7 7.82 -4.48 5.56
CA ASP A 7 6.51 -4.18 5.00
C ASP A 7 6.10 -2.82 5.56
N ALA A 8 5.56 -1.94 4.71
CA ALA A 8 5.06 -0.65 5.16
C ALA A 8 3.80 -0.91 6.00
N VAL A 9 4.03 -1.19 7.27
CA VAL A 9 3.06 -1.66 8.23
C VAL A 9 2.55 -0.42 8.97
N TRP A 10 1.38 0.06 8.58
CA TRP A 10 0.74 1.24 9.16
C TRP A 10 -0.01 0.88 10.45
N PRO A 11 0.08 1.69 11.52
CA PRO A 11 -0.72 1.48 12.72
C PRO A 11 -2.21 1.44 12.41
N ALA A 12 -2.79 0.26 12.61
CA ALA A 12 -4.07 0.20 13.29
C ALA A 12 -3.76 0.43 14.78
N LEU A 13 -4.23 1.56 15.33
CA LEU A 13 -4.24 1.93 16.75
C LEU A 13 -2.94 2.51 17.36
N ARG A 14 -2.93 3.83 17.53
CA ARG A 14 -2.85 4.46 18.86
C ARG A 14 -3.78 5.68 18.87
N ALA A 15 -4.98 5.49 19.43
CA ALA A 15 -5.83 6.58 19.88
C ALA A 15 -5.53 6.81 21.35
N ASP A 16 -4.68 7.78 21.63
CA ASP A 16 -4.46 8.27 22.99
C ASP A 16 -5.74 9.04 23.37
N GLY A 17 -6.66 8.42 24.12
CA GLY A 17 -7.89 9.12 24.57
C GLY A 17 -9.16 8.30 24.87
N GLY A 18 -9.14 6.96 24.84
CA GLY A 18 -10.12 6.18 25.61
C GLY A 18 -11.47 5.82 24.97
N LYS A 19 -11.55 5.55 23.66
CA LYS A 19 -12.64 4.72 23.10
C LYS A 19 -12.13 3.75 22.05
N ALA A 20 -12.23 2.46 22.36
CA ALA A 20 -11.92 1.35 21.46
C ALA A 20 -13.00 1.25 20.36
N THR A 21 -12.58 1.20 19.10
CA THR A 21 -13.43 0.78 17.98
C THR A 21 -13.23 -0.72 17.73
N ALA A 22 -14.34 -1.41 17.43
CA ALA A 22 -14.35 -2.84 17.16
C ALA A 22 -13.75 -3.13 15.77
N GLY A 23 -12.46 -3.45 15.74
CA GLY A 23 -11.73 -3.94 14.58
C GLY A 23 -10.51 -4.73 15.07
N PRO A 24 -9.91 -5.62 14.24
CA PRO A 24 -8.76 -6.40 14.68
C PRO A 24 -7.63 -5.44 15.09
N SER A 25 -7.19 -5.55 16.35
CA SER A 25 -6.12 -4.75 16.98
C SER A 25 -4.72 -4.99 16.38
N ALA A 26 -4.67 -5.52 15.17
CA ALA A 26 -3.48 -6.03 14.52
C ALA A 26 -3.20 -5.25 13.24
N TYR A 27 -1.93 -4.96 13.05
CA TYR A 27 -1.43 -4.41 11.80
C TYR A 27 -1.66 -5.39 10.65
N THR A 28 -2.08 -4.88 9.50
CA THR A 28 -2.33 -5.66 8.28
C THR A 28 -1.55 -5.08 7.10
N GLU A 29 -1.07 -5.95 6.21
CA GLU A 29 -0.25 -5.57 5.05
C GLU A 29 -1.08 -4.78 4.01
N VAL A 30 -0.69 -3.53 3.70
CA VAL A 30 -1.35 -2.70 2.67
C VAL A 30 -0.50 -2.49 1.41
N SER A 31 0.80 -2.77 1.48
CA SER A 31 1.73 -2.70 0.35
C SER A 31 2.91 -3.64 0.57
N SER A 32 3.48 -4.13 -0.53
CA SER A 32 4.75 -4.86 -0.54
C SER A 32 5.69 -4.27 -1.59
N VAL A 33 6.97 -4.17 -1.25
CA VAL A 33 8.03 -3.64 -2.12
C VAL A 33 9.16 -4.66 -2.18
N SER A 34 9.58 -5.03 -3.39
CA SER A 34 10.62 -6.04 -3.56
C SER A 34 11.61 -5.75 -4.68
N ASN A 35 12.84 -6.22 -4.48
CA ASN A 35 13.91 -6.23 -5.48
C ASN A 35 14.27 -7.67 -5.83
N ALA A 36 13.85 -8.12 -7.01
CA ALA A 36 14.11 -9.47 -7.49
C ALA A 36 15.46 -9.59 -8.22
N ARG A 37 16.23 -8.50 -8.33
CA ARG A 37 17.49 -8.44 -9.09
C ARG A 37 17.28 -9.06 -10.48
N ALA A 38 18.19 -9.92 -10.92
CA ALA A 38 18.09 -10.58 -12.21
C ALA A 38 17.14 -11.80 -12.25
N TYR A 39 16.46 -12.18 -11.15
CA TYR A 39 15.69 -13.43 -11.09
C TYR A 39 14.57 -13.48 -12.14
N GLN A 40 13.72 -12.46 -12.17
CA GLN A 40 12.62 -12.39 -13.14
C GLN A 40 13.16 -12.18 -14.57
N ALA A 41 14.18 -11.32 -14.72
CA ALA A 41 14.80 -11.03 -16.02
C ALA A 41 15.43 -12.27 -16.66
N ARG A 42 16.05 -13.17 -15.87
CA ARG A 42 16.59 -14.45 -16.37
C ARG A 42 15.50 -15.36 -16.91
N ARG A 43 14.34 -15.44 -16.24
CA ARG A 43 13.20 -16.26 -16.66
C ARG A 43 12.45 -15.66 -17.86
N GLY A 44 12.38 -14.33 -17.95
CA GLY A 44 11.74 -13.62 -19.06
C GLY A 44 12.67 -13.29 -20.24
N GLY A 45 13.95 -13.68 -20.18
CA GLY A 45 14.93 -13.34 -21.22
C GLY A 45 15.20 -11.84 -21.39
N ILE A 46 14.86 -11.02 -20.39
CA ILE A 46 14.89 -9.55 -20.48
C ILE A 46 16.32 -9.07 -20.27
N ARG A 47 16.93 -8.53 -21.33
CA ARG A 47 18.32 -8.06 -21.33
C ARG A 47 18.41 -6.66 -21.92
N TYR A 48 19.43 -5.93 -21.51
CA TYR A 48 19.81 -4.66 -22.12
C TYR A 48 21.23 -4.76 -22.68
N ARG A 49 21.57 -3.86 -23.61
CA ARG A 49 22.93 -3.68 -24.11
C ARG A 49 23.56 -2.50 -23.38
N PRO A 50 24.70 -2.65 -22.70
CA PRO A 50 25.38 -1.53 -22.05
C PRO A 50 25.77 -0.45 -23.06
N ALA A 51 25.71 0.82 -22.64
CA ALA A 51 25.99 1.97 -23.51
C ALA A 51 27.43 1.96 -24.08
N GLY A 52 28.40 1.43 -23.32
CA GLY A 52 29.79 1.24 -23.77
C GLY A 52 29.99 0.03 -24.69
N GLY A 53 28.92 -0.62 -25.16
CA GLY A 53 28.98 -1.86 -25.91
C GLY A 53 29.16 -3.10 -25.02
N GLY A 54 29.49 -4.23 -25.64
CA GLY A 54 29.71 -5.50 -24.94
C GLY A 54 28.51 -6.46 -24.92
N LYS A 55 28.65 -7.54 -24.14
CA LYS A 55 27.64 -8.61 -24.05
C LYS A 55 26.37 -8.08 -23.38
N ALA A 56 25.21 -8.53 -23.89
CA ALA A 56 23.93 -8.20 -23.29
C ALA A 56 23.86 -8.72 -21.85
N ALA A 57 23.38 -7.87 -20.93
CA ALA A 57 23.27 -8.16 -19.51
C ALA A 57 21.80 -8.19 -19.07
N TYR A 58 21.48 -8.98 -18.04
CA TYR A 58 20.12 -9.02 -17.48
C TYR A 58 19.82 -7.75 -16.69
N VAL A 59 18.60 -7.22 -16.85
CA VAL A 59 18.12 -6.10 -16.02
C VAL A 59 17.81 -6.55 -14.60
N HIS A 60 17.80 -5.62 -13.66
CA HIS A 60 17.26 -5.84 -12.33
C HIS A 60 15.81 -5.37 -12.28
N THR A 61 14.92 -6.20 -11.73
CA THR A 61 13.50 -5.87 -11.62
C THR A 61 13.13 -5.47 -10.20
N LEU A 62 12.33 -4.41 -10.11
CA LEU A 62 11.73 -3.88 -8.89
C LEU A 62 10.21 -3.93 -9.05
N ASN A 63 9.49 -4.15 -7.96
CA ASN A 63 8.04 -3.99 -7.91
C ASN A 63 7.61 -3.43 -6.57
N ALA A 64 6.48 -2.71 -6.58
CA ALA A 64 5.85 -2.13 -5.40
C ALA A 64 4.33 -2.08 -5.61
N SER A 65 3.55 -2.34 -4.56
CA SER A 65 2.12 -2.01 -4.58
C SER A 65 1.97 -0.48 -4.49
N GLY A 66 1.31 0.13 -5.48
CA GLY A 66 1.03 1.58 -5.47
C GLY A 66 -0.14 1.94 -4.56
N LEU A 67 -1.33 1.43 -4.86
CA LEU A 67 -2.56 1.70 -4.11
C LEU A 67 -3.45 0.45 -4.11
N ALA A 68 -3.34 -0.39 -3.08
CA ALA A 68 -4.19 -1.57 -2.93
C ALA A 68 -5.57 -1.15 -2.40
N THR A 69 -6.45 -0.66 -3.29
CA THR A 69 -7.75 -0.07 -2.94
C THR A 69 -8.62 -0.99 -2.08
N SER A 70 -8.61 -2.29 -2.33
CA SER A 70 -9.35 -3.28 -1.53
C SER A 70 -8.92 -3.34 -0.07
N ARG A 71 -7.67 -2.98 0.24
CA ARG A 71 -7.14 -2.94 1.62
C ARG A 71 -7.24 -1.55 2.24
N LEU A 72 -7.12 -0.51 1.41
CA LEU A 72 -7.16 0.87 1.87
C LEU A 72 -8.57 1.37 2.15
N LEU A 73 -9.58 0.91 1.40
CA LEU A 73 -10.96 1.33 1.64
C LEU A 73 -11.47 0.90 3.03
N PRO A 74 -11.35 -0.37 3.47
CA PRO A 74 -11.69 -0.76 4.84
C PRO A 74 -10.91 0.02 5.89
N ALA A 75 -9.60 0.20 5.70
CA ALA A 75 -8.77 0.98 6.62
C ALA A 75 -9.25 2.43 6.77
N ILE A 76 -9.63 3.09 5.67
CA ILE A 76 -10.18 4.45 5.70
C ILE A 76 -11.54 4.46 6.42
N LEU A 77 -12.42 3.50 6.14
CA LEU A 77 -13.73 3.41 6.81
C LEU A 77 -13.55 3.22 8.32
N GLU A 78 -12.71 2.29 8.74
CA GLU A 78 -12.48 1.97 10.15
C GLU A 78 -11.79 3.10 10.91
N GLN A 79 -10.83 3.80 10.29
CA GLN A 79 -10.05 4.87 10.96
C GLN A 79 -10.78 6.22 10.99
N HIS A 80 -11.72 6.44 10.08
CA HIS A 80 -12.43 7.71 9.97
C HIS A 80 -13.93 7.62 10.30
N GLN A 81 -14.42 6.47 10.78
CA GLN A 81 -15.78 6.36 11.29
C GLN A 81 -16.00 7.21 12.55
N ARG A 82 -17.18 7.79 12.65
CA ARG A 82 -17.67 8.56 13.80
C ARG A 82 -18.72 7.75 14.55
N ALA A 83 -19.02 8.19 15.77
CA ALA A 83 -19.99 7.51 16.64
C ALA A 83 -21.42 7.46 16.07
N ASP A 84 -21.76 8.37 15.15
CA ASP A 84 -23.05 8.44 14.45
C ASP A 84 -23.10 7.55 13.19
N GLY A 85 -22.05 6.75 12.93
CA GLY A 85 -21.93 5.88 11.76
C GLY A 85 -21.49 6.59 10.48
N THR A 86 -21.27 7.91 10.50
CA THR A 86 -20.70 8.64 9.36
C THR A 86 -19.20 8.44 9.26
N VAL A 87 -18.62 8.57 8.06
CA VAL A 87 -17.16 8.48 7.85
C VAL A 87 -16.63 9.79 7.30
N LEU A 88 -15.64 10.37 7.97
CA LEU A 88 -14.94 11.57 7.51
C LEU A 88 -13.99 11.21 6.37
N VAL A 89 -14.22 11.73 5.17
CA VAL A 89 -13.30 11.49 4.05
C VAL A 89 -12.02 12.30 4.24
N PRO A 90 -10.83 11.67 4.17
CA PRO A 90 -9.55 12.37 4.20
C PRO A 90 -9.50 13.53 3.21
N GLU A 91 -9.00 14.69 3.65
CA GLU A 91 -9.00 15.92 2.85
C GLU A 91 -8.34 15.74 1.48
N VAL A 92 -7.23 15.01 1.43
CA VAL A 92 -6.50 14.70 0.19
C VAL A 92 -7.34 13.96 -0.86
N LEU A 93 -8.38 13.25 -0.43
CA LEU A 93 -9.26 12.49 -1.29
C LEU A 93 -10.43 13.35 -1.83
N ARG A 94 -10.79 14.45 -1.16
CA ARG A 94 -11.91 15.33 -1.55
C ARG A 94 -11.71 16.01 -2.90
N ARG A 95 -10.45 16.29 -3.27
CA ARG A 95 -10.10 16.86 -4.60
C ARG A 95 -10.54 15.99 -5.78
N TRP A 96 -10.84 14.72 -5.54
CA TRP A 96 -11.31 13.78 -6.55
C TRP A 96 -12.84 13.71 -6.64
N GLY A 97 -13.57 14.67 -6.04
CA GLY A 97 -15.03 14.73 -6.07
C GLY A 97 -15.71 13.90 -4.98
N LEU A 98 -14.95 13.40 -4.00
CA LEU A 98 -15.52 12.71 -2.84
C LEU A 98 -16.10 13.73 -1.84
N PRO A 99 -17.26 13.44 -1.22
CA PRO A 99 -17.85 14.33 -0.24
C PRO A 99 -16.96 14.42 1.00
N GLU A 100 -17.12 15.48 1.80
CA GLU A 100 -16.46 15.56 3.10
C GLU A 100 -16.88 14.44 4.05
N LEU A 101 -18.16 14.04 3.98
CA LEU A 101 -18.74 13.05 4.90
C LEU A 101 -19.50 11.99 4.10
N LEU A 102 -19.13 10.73 4.28
CA LEU A 102 -19.94 9.59 3.84
C LEU A 102 -20.98 9.29 4.91
N ARG A 103 -22.23 9.15 4.49
CA ARG A 103 -23.34 8.79 5.37
C ARG A 103 -23.75 7.34 5.11
N PRO A 104 -24.19 6.61 6.14
CA PRO A 104 -24.90 5.35 5.93
C PRO A 104 -26.08 5.56 4.98
N ALA A 105 -26.35 4.56 4.14
CA ALA A 105 -27.53 4.53 3.28
C ALA A 105 -28.81 4.31 4.09
#